data_AF-A0A9R0YAU2-F1
#
_entry.id   AF-A0A9R0YAU2-F1
#
_cell.length_a   1.000
_cell.length_b   1.000
_cell.length_c   1.000
_cell.angle_alpha   90.00
_cell.angle_beta   90.00
_cell.angle_gamma   90.00
#
_symmetry.space_group_name_H-M   'P 1'
#
loop_
_entity.id
_entity.type
_entity.pdbx_description
1 polymer ?
#
loop_
_entity_poly.entity_id
_entity_poly.type
_entity_poly.pdbx_seq_one_letter_code
_entity_poly.pdbx_strand_id
1 'polypeptide(L)'
;MAGQAEKVFVPTDDELLQAQSDLWRHSLCYLTPMSLRCAVDLGVPTAIHRLGGAASPSELVAALSLPASKLPFLARLLRQLATAGVFTSTDAGTYRLNPLSYLLVDGVRIDGDASQTAIVRAAASRYYVEAAMGLADWFRKDFDGPVPSPFEDVHGAAIFEESMALLDPEMDQLIHDAVAAHDHMGIGPVLRQCSELFEGLETLTDCGGGDGTTARSIVEAYPHIKCTVLDLPKVMEGKSSS
;
A
#
# COMPACT_ATOMS: atom_id res chain seq x y z
N MET A 1 50.00 30.31 -14.22
CA MET A 1 48.96 29.45 -13.61
C MET A 1 47.81 29.37 -14.60
N ALA A 2 47.89 28.43 -15.54
CA ALA A 2 46.81 28.22 -16.52
C ALA A 2 45.67 27.48 -15.82
N GLY A 3 44.49 28.11 -15.77
CA GLY A 3 43.29 27.52 -15.19
C GLY A 3 42.90 26.25 -15.95
N GLN A 4 42.79 25.14 -15.22
CA GLN A 4 42.13 23.95 -15.75
C GLN A 4 40.67 24.33 -15.98
N ALA A 5 40.26 24.42 -17.25
CA ALA A 5 38.86 24.52 -17.60
C ALA A 5 38.14 23.28 -17.05
N GLU A 6 37.14 23.50 -16.22
CA GLU A 6 36.27 22.45 -15.70
C GLU A 6 35.69 21.70 -16.90
N LYS A 7 36.03 20.42 -17.04
CA LYS A 7 35.46 19.58 -18.11
C LYS A 7 33.97 19.47 -17.83
N VAL A 8 33.17 20.21 -18.60
CA VAL A 8 31.71 20.04 -18.62
C VAL A 8 31.43 18.59 -18.96
N PHE A 9 30.74 17.89 -18.06
CA PHE A 9 30.26 16.55 -18.33
C PHE A 9 29.20 16.62 -19.44
N VAL A 10 29.47 15.97 -20.56
CA VAL A 10 28.56 15.87 -21.70
C VAL A 10 28.30 14.38 -21.94
N PRO A 11 27.07 13.90 -21.72
CA PRO A 11 26.73 12.50 -22.02
C PRO A 11 26.82 12.21 -23.52
N THR A 12 27.05 10.95 -23.85
CA THR A 12 26.98 10.42 -25.22
C THR A 12 25.54 10.35 -25.72
N ASP A 13 25.34 10.25 -27.03
CA ASP A 13 24.01 10.13 -27.63
C ASP A 13 23.23 8.90 -27.11
N ASP A 14 23.93 7.76 -26.92
CA ASP A 14 23.35 6.54 -26.36
C ASP A 14 22.90 6.75 -24.90
N GLU A 15 23.71 7.44 -24.09
CA GLU A 15 23.34 7.80 -22.72
C GLU A 15 22.14 8.75 -22.67
N LEU A 16 22.06 9.71 -23.60
CA LEU A 16 20.92 10.64 -23.69
C LEU A 16 19.62 9.93 -24.10
N LEU A 17 19.68 8.96 -25.02
CA LEU A 17 18.52 8.16 -25.43
C LEU A 17 18.00 7.28 -24.29
N GLN A 18 18.90 6.64 -23.54
CA GLN A 18 18.52 5.88 -22.35
C GLN A 18 17.95 6.79 -21.27
N ALA A 19 18.59 7.93 -21.01
CA ALA A 19 18.13 8.92 -20.03
C ALA A 19 16.75 9.47 -20.39
N GLN A 20 16.43 9.67 -21.67
CA GLN A 20 15.09 10.08 -22.09
C GLN A 20 14.05 9.00 -21.78
N SER A 21 14.37 7.72 -22.01
CA SER A 21 13.48 6.61 -21.66
C SER A 21 13.24 6.52 -20.15
N ASP A 22 14.29 6.73 -19.36
CA ASP A 22 14.21 6.74 -17.90
C ASP A 22 13.42 7.93 -17.38
N LEU A 23 13.61 9.13 -17.96
CA LEU A 23 12.83 10.33 -17.66
C LEU A 23 11.33 10.05 -17.84
N TRP A 24 10.92 9.49 -18.97
CA TRP A 24 9.51 9.13 -19.20
C TRP A 24 8.99 8.12 -18.17
N ARG A 25 9.79 7.10 -17.82
CA ARG A 25 9.42 6.10 -16.82
C ARG A 25 9.19 6.74 -15.46
N HIS A 26 10.06 7.64 -15.02
CA HIS A 26 9.95 8.33 -13.75
C HIS A 26 8.81 9.36 -13.75
N SER A 27 8.63 10.14 -14.82
CA SER A 27 7.55 11.14 -14.89
C SER A 27 6.15 10.52 -14.93
N LEU A 28 6.01 9.33 -15.52
CA LEU A 28 4.73 8.63 -15.64
C LEU A 28 4.51 7.55 -14.57
N CYS A 29 5.41 7.41 -13.60
CA CYS A 29 5.36 6.34 -12.61
C CYS A 29 4.06 6.35 -11.79
N TYR A 30 3.48 7.53 -11.56
CA TYR A 30 2.22 7.73 -10.84
C TYR A 30 1.03 7.00 -11.46
N LEU A 31 1.07 6.68 -12.76
CA LEU A 31 0.02 5.90 -13.41
C LEU A 31 -0.08 4.48 -12.84
N THR A 32 1.00 3.93 -12.29
CA THR A 32 1.01 2.58 -11.70
C THR A 32 0.16 2.50 -10.43
N PRO A 33 0.40 3.30 -9.37
CA PRO A 33 -0.45 3.25 -8.17
C PRO A 33 -1.90 3.64 -8.47
N MET A 34 -2.15 4.58 -9.40
CA MET A 34 -3.51 4.93 -9.81
C MET A 34 -4.23 3.80 -10.55
N SER A 35 -3.53 3.09 -11.43
CA SER A 35 -4.09 1.93 -12.13
C SER A 35 -4.32 0.76 -11.18
N LEU A 36 -3.44 0.57 -10.19
CA LEU A 36 -3.58 -0.44 -9.17
C LEU A 36 -4.80 -0.17 -8.28
N ARG A 37 -4.95 1.07 -7.81
CA ARG A 37 -6.15 1.51 -7.10
C ARG A 37 -7.40 1.28 -7.93
N CYS A 38 -7.40 1.64 -9.21
CA CYS A 38 -8.53 1.38 -10.09
C CYS A 38 -8.87 -0.12 -10.19
N ALA A 39 -7.87 -1.00 -10.33
CA ALA A 39 -8.10 -2.45 -10.34
C ALA A 39 -8.70 -2.96 -9.02
N VAL A 40 -8.22 -2.46 -7.88
CA VAL A 40 -8.75 -2.76 -6.54
C VAL A 40 -10.19 -2.28 -6.39
N ASP A 41 -10.47 -1.03 -6.75
CA ASP A 41 -11.81 -0.43 -6.63
C ASP A 41 -12.82 -1.11 -7.56
N LEU A 42 -12.38 -1.62 -8.72
CA LEU A 42 -13.19 -2.45 -9.60
C LEU A 42 -13.33 -3.90 -9.13
N GLY A 43 -12.58 -4.34 -8.12
CA GLY A 43 -12.60 -5.73 -7.63
C GLY A 43 -11.95 -6.74 -8.58
N VAL A 44 -11.02 -6.28 -9.44
CA VAL A 44 -10.34 -7.13 -10.44
C VAL A 44 -9.61 -8.32 -9.81
N PRO A 45 -8.77 -8.17 -8.76
CA PRO A 45 -8.08 -9.33 -8.18
C PRO A 45 -9.06 -10.40 -7.68
N THR A 46 -10.10 -9.97 -6.98
CA THR A 46 -11.17 -10.85 -6.47
C THR A 46 -11.95 -11.53 -7.60
N ALA A 47 -12.22 -10.84 -8.71
CA ALA A 47 -12.87 -11.45 -9.87
C ALA A 47 -11.99 -12.51 -10.55
N ILE A 48 -10.68 -12.24 -10.73
CA ILE A 48 -9.73 -13.23 -11.25
C ILE A 48 -9.69 -14.46 -10.32
N HIS A 49 -9.66 -14.25 -9.00
CA HIS A 49 -9.70 -15.34 -8.03
C HIS A 49 -10.94 -16.23 -8.20
N ARG A 50 -12.14 -15.61 -8.28
CA ARG A 50 -13.42 -16.32 -8.46
C ARG A 50 -13.51 -17.08 -9.78
N LEU A 51 -12.81 -16.62 -10.82
CA LEU A 51 -12.73 -17.26 -12.14
C LEU A 51 -11.68 -18.38 -12.21
N GLY A 52 -11.10 -18.80 -11.07
CA GLY A 52 -10.11 -19.89 -11.02
C GLY A 52 -8.66 -19.43 -11.10
N GLY A 53 -8.40 -18.16 -10.79
CA GLY A 53 -7.06 -17.58 -10.66
C GLY A 53 -6.46 -17.01 -11.94
N ALA A 54 -7.13 -17.16 -13.09
CA ALA A 54 -6.78 -16.51 -14.35
C ALA A 54 -8.03 -16.08 -15.11
N ALA A 55 -8.00 -14.92 -15.79
CA ALA A 55 -9.12 -14.43 -16.59
C ALA A 55 -8.69 -13.59 -17.79
N SER A 56 -9.45 -13.65 -18.87
CA SER A 56 -9.38 -12.73 -20.01
C SER A 56 -10.06 -11.39 -19.69
N PRO A 57 -9.72 -10.29 -20.40
CA PRO A 57 -10.43 -9.02 -20.25
C PRO A 57 -11.94 -9.13 -20.49
N SER A 58 -12.39 -9.98 -21.43
CA SER A 58 -13.82 -10.21 -21.69
C SER A 58 -14.54 -10.87 -20.51
N GLU A 59 -13.92 -11.87 -19.89
CA GLU A 59 -14.48 -12.52 -18.70
C GLU A 59 -14.55 -11.54 -17.53
N LEU A 60 -13.53 -10.69 -17.36
CA LEU A 60 -13.55 -9.66 -16.32
C LEU A 60 -14.61 -8.59 -16.56
N VAL A 61 -14.81 -8.15 -17.80
CA VAL A 61 -15.91 -7.24 -18.15
C VAL A 61 -17.26 -7.85 -17.76
N ALA A 62 -17.48 -9.14 -18.06
CA ALA A 62 -18.71 -9.83 -17.71
C ALA A 62 -18.85 -10.01 -16.18
N ALA A 63 -17.82 -10.52 -15.50
CA ALA A 63 -17.83 -10.82 -14.07
C ALA A 63 -17.99 -9.56 -13.21
N LEU A 64 -17.43 -8.44 -13.65
CA LEU A 64 -17.52 -7.14 -12.97
C LEU A 64 -18.71 -6.30 -13.44
N SER A 65 -19.54 -6.82 -14.36
CA SER A 65 -20.68 -6.09 -14.94
C SER A 65 -20.30 -4.73 -15.56
N LEU A 66 -19.14 -4.67 -16.20
CA LEU A 66 -18.65 -3.46 -16.86
C LEU A 66 -19.25 -3.30 -18.27
N PRO A 67 -19.39 -2.07 -18.79
CA PRO A 67 -19.85 -1.88 -20.17
C PRO A 67 -18.88 -2.49 -21.18
N ALA A 68 -19.40 -3.25 -22.14
CA ALA A 68 -18.59 -3.91 -23.18
C ALA A 68 -17.68 -2.95 -23.98
N SER A 69 -18.12 -1.69 -24.15
CA SER A 69 -17.33 -0.63 -24.79
C SER A 69 -16.03 -0.28 -24.06
N LYS A 70 -15.90 -0.65 -22.79
CA LYS A 70 -14.70 -0.41 -21.96
C LYS A 70 -13.65 -1.51 -22.07
N LEU A 71 -13.94 -2.63 -22.73
CA LEU A 71 -13.04 -3.77 -22.87
C LEU A 71 -11.63 -3.39 -23.35
N PRO A 72 -11.44 -2.57 -24.41
CA PRO A 72 -10.09 -2.20 -24.86
C PRO A 72 -9.29 -1.42 -23.81
N PHE A 73 -9.98 -0.66 -22.96
CA PHE A 73 -9.35 0.14 -21.91
C PHE A 73 -8.97 -0.72 -20.70
N LEU A 74 -9.86 -1.65 -20.29
CA LEU A 74 -9.53 -2.63 -19.26
C LEU A 74 -8.32 -3.49 -19.68
N ALA A 75 -8.29 -3.94 -20.94
CA ALA A 75 -7.15 -4.70 -21.46
C ALA A 75 -5.84 -3.90 -21.43
N ARG A 76 -5.87 -2.58 -21.66
CA ARG A 76 -4.69 -1.71 -21.52
C ARG A 76 -4.25 -1.55 -20.07
N LEU A 77 -5.18 -1.38 -19.15
CA LEU A 77 -4.91 -1.29 -17.71
C LEU A 77 -4.28 -2.58 -17.19
N LEU A 78 -4.87 -3.73 -17.50
CA LEU A 78 -4.34 -5.04 -17.10
C LEU A 78 -2.95 -5.30 -17.65
N ARG A 79 -2.70 -4.93 -18.92
CA ARG A 79 -1.36 -5.02 -19.52
C ARG A 79 -0.33 -4.14 -18.81
N GLN A 80 -0.69 -2.89 -18.49
CA GLN A 80 0.21 -2.01 -17.74
C GLN A 80 0.54 -2.59 -16.36
N LEU A 81 -0.48 -3.08 -15.65
CA LEU A 81 -0.30 -3.72 -14.34
C LEU A 81 0.51 -5.02 -14.43
N ALA A 82 0.36 -5.79 -15.51
CA ALA A 82 1.20 -6.96 -15.76
C ALA A 82 2.66 -6.59 -16.04
N THR A 83 2.91 -5.54 -16.83
CA THR A 83 4.26 -4.99 -17.03
C THR A 83 4.87 -4.48 -15.72
N ALA A 84 4.06 -3.94 -14.82
CA ALA A 84 4.47 -3.52 -13.48
C ALA A 84 4.61 -4.69 -12.48
N GLY A 85 4.36 -5.93 -12.90
CA GLY A 85 4.49 -7.12 -12.05
C GLY A 85 3.32 -7.38 -11.10
N VAL A 86 2.23 -6.62 -11.18
CA VAL A 86 1.03 -6.82 -10.33
C VAL A 86 0.29 -8.10 -10.71
N PHE A 87 0.18 -8.39 -12.02
CA PHE A 87 -0.39 -9.62 -12.54
C PHE A 87 0.61 -10.34 -13.45
N THR A 88 0.40 -11.63 -13.69
CA THR A 88 1.15 -12.36 -14.73
C THR A 88 0.31 -12.46 -15.99
N SER A 89 0.78 -11.87 -17.10
CA SER A 89 0.17 -12.08 -18.42
C SER A 89 0.57 -13.45 -18.96
N THR A 90 -0.35 -14.13 -19.65
CA THR A 90 -0.09 -15.38 -20.36
C THR A 90 -0.08 -15.16 -21.87
N ASP A 91 0.51 -16.09 -22.62
CA ASP A 91 0.51 -16.05 -24.09
C ASP A 91 -0.91 -16.16 -24.69
N ALA A 92 -1.88 -16.63 -23.91
CA ALA A 92 -3.28 -16.74 -24.31
C ALA A 92 -4.08 -15.43 -24.14
N GLY A 93 -3.43 -14.33 -23.74
CA GLY A 93 -4.11 -13.05 -23.50
C GLY A 93 -4.94 -13.02 -22.21
N THR A 94 -4.65 -13.92 -21.27
CA THR A 94 -5.26 -13.95 -19.94
C THR A 94 -4.30 -13.40 -18.89
N TYR A 95 -4.86 -12.92 -17.78
CA TYR A 95 -4.13 -12.37 -16.64
C TYR A 95 -4.35 -13.26 -15.43
N ARG A 96 -3.26 -13.66 -14.79
CA ARG A 96 -3.24 -14.54 -13.62
C ARG A 96 -2.83 -13.78 -12.37
N LEU A 97 -3.39 -14.18 -11.23
CA LEU A 97 -2.88 -13.77 -9.93
C LEU A 97 -1.45 -14.27 -9.74
N ASN A 98 -0.65 -13.45 -9.07
CA ASN A 98 0.66 -13.78 -8.55
C ASN A 98 0.70 -13.40 -7.06
N PRO A 99 1.79 -13.62 -6.31
CA PRO A 99 1.83 -13.29 -4.90
C PRO A 99 1.39 -11.86 -4.57
N LEU A 100 1.78 -10.86 -5.38
CA LEU A 100 1.39 -9.46 -5.16
C LEU A 100 -0.12 -9.27 -5.31
N SER A 101 -0.70 -9.66 -6.45
CA SER A 101 -2.15 -9.49 -6.67
C SER A 101 -3.00 -10.40 -5.78
N TYR A 102 -2.44 -11.50 -5.27
CA TYR A 102 -3.12 -12.35 -4.30
C TYR A 102 -3.36 -11.65 -2.96
N LEU A 103 -2.46 -10.75 -2.54
CA LEU A 103 -2.65 -9.91 -1.35
C LEU A 103 -3.86 -8.96 -1.47
N LEU A 104 -4.38 -8.75 -2.67
CA LEU A 104 -5.46 -7.83 -2.97
C LEU A 104 -6.82 -8.53 -3.15
N VAL A 105 -6.89 -9.83 -2.87
CA VAL A 105 -8.12 -10.61 -3.00
C VAL A 105 -8.94 -10.47 -1.73
N ASP A 106 -10.17 -10.00 -1.88
CA ASP A 106 -11.09 -9.87 -0.75
C ASP A 106 -11.61 -11.23 -0.29
N GLY A 107 -11.69 -11.42 1.03
CA GLY A 107 -12.21 -12.63 1.66
C GLY A 107 -11.23 -13.80 1.67
N VAL A 108 -9.98 -13.61 1.26
CA VAL A 108 -8.91 -14.58 1.45
C VAL A 108 -8.17 -14.24 2.74
N ARG A 109 -8.17 -15.20 3.67
CA ARG A 109 -7.46 -15.08 4.95
C ARG A 109 -6.01 -15.49 4.76
N ILE A 110 -5.10 -14.52 4.94
CA ILE A 110 -3.69 -14.77 5.16
C ILE A 110 -3.45 -14.49 6.64
N ASP A 111 -3.22 -15.53 7.44
CA ASP A 111 -2.87 -15.45 8.88
C ASP A 111 -3.73 -14.47 9.73
N GLY A 112 -5.06 -14.39 9.52
CA GLY A 112 -5.93 -13.61 10.42
C GLY A 112 -6.89 -12.60 9.77
N ASP A 113 -6.88 -12.51 8.42
CA ASP A 113 -7.70 -11.58 7.59
C ASP A 113 -7.04 -10.22 7.40
N ALA A 114 -6.55 -9.96 6.18
CA ALA A 114 -6.03 -8.64 5.77
C ALA A 114 -5.80 -8.60 4.26
N SER A 115 -6.87 -8.41 3.49
CA SER A 115 -6.76 -7.85 2.15
C SER A 115 -5.94 -6.54 2.25
N GLN A 116 -4.84 -6.45 1.51
CA GLN A 116 -3.94 -5.28 1.52
C GLN A 116 -4.50 -4.11 0.68
N THR A 117 -5.79 -4.17 0.35
CA THR A 117 -6.48 -3.16 -0.48
C THR A 117 -6.55 -1.79 0.22
N ALA A 118 -6.63 -1.77 1.56
CA ALA A 118 -6.60 -0.54 2.34
C ALA A 118 -5.29 0.25 2.11
N ILE A 119 -4.13 -0.43 2.07
CA ILE A 119 -2.83 0.18 1.76
C ILE A 119 -2.86 0.84 0.37
N VAL A 120 -3.37 0.12 -0.63
CA VAL A 120 -3.47 0.66 -2.00
C VAL A 120 -4.34 1.91 -2.04
N ARG A 121 -5.51 1.89 -1.38
CA ARG A 121 -6.44 3.02 -1.35
C ARG A 121 -5.89 4.20 -0.56
N ALA A 122 -5.26 3.97 0.59
CA ALA A 122 -4.67 5.00 1.43
C ALA A 122 -3.50 5.69 0.70
N ALA A 123 -2.53 4.93 0.19
CA ALA A 123 -1.35 5.48 -0.47
C ALA A 123 -1.67 6.23 -1.77
N ALA A 124 -2.75 5.85 -2.45
CA ALA A 124 -3.24 6.52 -3.66
C ALA A 124 -4.42 7.47 -3.37
N SER A 125 -4.63 7.88 -2.12
CA SER A 125 -5.71 8.80 -1.75
C SER A 125 -5.43 10.22 -2.21
N ARG A 126 -6.49 11.04 -2.28
CA ARG A 126 -6.35 12.47 -2.62
C ARG A 126 -5.37 13.18 -1.67
N TYR A 127 -5.40 12.85 -0.38
CA TYR A 127 -4.61 13.52 0.65
C TYR A 127 -3.11 13.33 0.44
N TYR A 128 -2.68 12.09 0.17
CA TYR A 128 -1.29 11.78 -0.12
C TYR A 128 -0.83 12.38 -1.46
N VAL A 129 -1.70 12.34 -2.49
CA VAL A 129 -1.38 12.91 -3.81
C VAL A 129 -1.24 14.43 -3.73
N GLU A 130 -2.17 15.13 -3.07
CA GLU A 130 -2.13 16.58 -2.90
C GLU A 130 -0.91 17.03 -2.08
N ALA A 131 -0.60 16.32 -0.98
CA ALA A 131 0.61 16.58 -0.19
C ALA A 131 1.90 16.39 -1.03
N ALA A 132 1.95 15.34 -1.86
CA ALA A 132 3.08 15.09 -2.75
C ALA A 132 3.21 16.16 -3.85
N MET A 133 2.09 16.64 -4.41
CA MET A 133 2.08 17.69 -5.42
C MET A 133 2.58 19.04 -4.87
N GLY A 134 2.34 19.31 -3.58
CA GLY A 134 2.75 20.54 -2.89
C GLY A 134 4.21 20.58 -2.42
N LEU A 135 5.00 19.51 -2.57
CA LEU A 135 6.34 19.40 -1.98
C LEU A 135 7.28 20.56 -2.36
N ALA A 136 7.26 21.01 -3.62
CA ALA A 136 8.12 22.10 -4.05
C ALA A 136 7.84 23.42 -3.33
N ASP A 137 6.57 23.70 -3.03
CA ASP A 137 6.17 24.90 -2.30
C ASP A 137 6.44 24.75 -0.81
N TRP A 138 6.19 23.55 -0.25
CA TRP A 138 6.55 23.22 1.13
C TRP A 138 8.05 23.42 1.40
N PHE A 139 8.94 22.97 0.51
CA PHE A 139 10.40 23.18 0.64
C PHE A 139 10.84 24.65 0.55
N ARG A 140 10.05 25.51 -0.09
CA ARG A 140 10.34 26.95 -0.22
C ARG A 140 9.74 27.77 0.90
N LYS A 141 8.83 27.19 1.68
CA LYS A 141 8.10 27.87 2.74
C LYS A 141 8.97 27.91 4.00
N ASP A 142 9.14 29.12 4.54
CA ASP A 142 9.69 29.30 5.88
C ASP A 142 8.60 29.08 6.93
N PHE A 143 8.98 28.49 8.07
CA PHE A 143 8.08 28.20 9.18
C PHE A 143 8.59 28.88 10.45
N ASP A 144 7.72 29.66 11.09
CA ASP A 144 7.98 30.22 12.42
C ASP A 144 7.64 29.16 13.48
N GLY A 145 8.60 28.28 13.80
CA GLY A 145 8.45 27.24 14.83
C GLY A 145 8.72 25.81 14.31
N PRO A 146 8.12 24.78 14.94
CA PRO A 146 8.26 23.41 14.47
C PRO A 146 7.78 23.27 13.01
N VAL A 147 8.57 22.59 12.19
CA VAL A 147 8.25 22.38 10.78
C VAL A 147 7.22 21.24 10.67
N PRO A 148 5.99 21.50 10.18
CA PRO A 148 5.00 20.45 9.97
C PRO A 148 5.40 19.57 8.79
N SER A 149 4.96 18.32 8.77
CA SER A 149 5.07 17.47 7.58
C SER A 149 4.33 18.08 6.39
N PRO A 150 4.66 17.70 5.14
CA PRO A 150 3.91 18.18 3.97
C PRO A 150 2.41 17.87 4.03
N PHE A 151 2.04 16.76 4.66
CA PHE A 151 0.64 16.40 4.87
C PHE A 151 -0.06 17.38 5.82
N GLU A 152 0.56 17.66 6.97
CA GLU A 152 0.03 18.60 7.96
C GLU A 152 -0.05 20.02 7.41
N ASP A 153 0.94 20.46 6.64
CA ASP A 153 0.94 21.81 6.07
C ASP A 153 -0.19 22.03 5.06
N VAL A 154 -0.45 21.03 4.22
CA VAL A 154 -1.48 21.12 3.17
C VAL A 154 -2.89 20.95 3.75
N HIS A 155 -3.07 20.06 4.73
CA HIS A 155 -4.40 19.65 5.20
C HIS A 155 -4.79 20.22 6.56
N GLY A 156 -3.84 20.78 7.33
CA GLY A 156 -4.08 21.26 8.69
C GLY A 156 -4.40 20.13 9.70
N ALA A 157 -4.12 18.88 9.34
CA ALA A 157 -4.36 17.70 10.15
C ALA A 157 -3.18 16.73 10.07
N ALA A 158 -2.97 15.94 11.11
CA ALA A 158 -1.86 15.00 11.21
C ALA A 158 -2.36 13.56 11.16
N ILE A 159 -1.66 12.72 10.38
CA ILE A 159 -1.96 11.29 10.25
C ILE A 159 -1.92 10.64 11.64
N PHE A 160 -2.91 9.80 11.96
CA PHE A 160 -3.08 9.14 13.27
C PHE A 160 -3.41 10.07 14.45
N GLU A 161 -3.61 11.36 14.22
CA GLU A 161 -4.04 12.30 15.26
C GLU A 161 -5.55 12.56 15.19
N GLU A 162 -6.12 13.06 16.29
CA GLU A 162 -7.56 13.41 16.35
C GLU A 162 -7.95 14.42 15.28
N SER A 163 -7.03 15.29 14.86
CA SER A 163 -7.25 16.25 13.78
C SER A 163 -7.58 15.57 12.44
N MET A 164 -7.07 14.37 12.15
CA MET A 164 -7.43 13.62 10.94
C MET A 164 -8.85 13.08 11.03
N ALA A 165 -9.25 12.51 12.16
CA ALA A 165 -10.62 12.04 12.39
C ALA A 165 -11.64 13.19 12.32
N LEU A 166 -11.27 14.38 12.78
CA LEU A 166 -12.10 15.59 12.67
C LEU A 166 -12.18 16.13 11.24
N LEU A 167 -11.10 16.01 10.46
CA LEU A 167 -11.03 16.47 9.08
C LEU A 167 -11.79 15.53 8.12
N ASP A 168 -11.53 14.23 8.19
CA ASP A 168 -12.12 13.20 7.34
C ASP A 168 -12.07 11.83 8.06
N PRO A 169 -13.17 11.42 8.72
CA PRO A 169 -13.19 10.17 9.48
C PRO A 169 -13.10 8.91 8.60
N GLU A 170 -13.50 9.00 7.32
CA GLU A 170 -13.35 7.87 6.38
C GLU A 170 -11.88 7.67 6.02
N MET A 171 -11.15 8.76 5.79
CA MET A 171 -9.71 8.69 5.56
C MET A 171 -8.97 8.24 6.82
N ASP A 172 -9.35 8.73 8.00
CA ASP A 172 -8.76 8.28 9.27
C ASP A 172 -8.92 6.77 9.46
N GLN A 173 -10.14 6.25 9.28
CA GLN A 173 -10.39 4.81 9.35
C GLN A 173 -9.58 4.04 8.30
N LEU A 174 -9.51 4.54 7.07
CA LEU A 174 -8.76 3.90 5.99
C LEU A 174 -7.25 3.77 6.30
N ILE A 175 -6.66 4.77 6.95
CA ILE A 175 -5.25 4.73 7.36
C ILE A 175 -5.07 3.69 8.46
N HIS A 176 -5.95 3.65 9.46
CA HIS A 176 -5.91 2.63 10.51
C HIS A 176 -6.09 1.21 9.95
N ASP A 177 -7.02 1.02 9.01
CA ASP A 177 -7.23 -0.25 8.31
C ASP A 177 -6.00 -0.66 7.50
N ALA A 178 -5.30 0.30 6.88
CA ALA A 178 -4.08 0.04 6.12
C ALA A 178 -2.92 -0.44 7.02
N VAL A 179 -2.75 0.16 8.20
CA VAL A 179 -1.75 -0.26 9.19
C VAL A 179 -2.10 -1.62 9.76
N ALA A 180 -3.35 -1.82 10.20
CA ALA A 180 -3.80 -3.12 10.70
C ALA A 180 -3.60 -4.23 9.66
N ALA A 181 -3.92 -3.96 8.39
CA ALA A 181 -3.69 -4.92 7.32
C ALA A 181 -2.20 -5.27 7.16
N HIS A 182 -1.30 -4.29 7.24
CA HIS A 182 0.15 -4.52 7.16
C HIS A 182 0.64 -5.40 8.32
N ASP A 183 0.27 -5.06 9.56
CA ASP A 183 0.74 -5.73 10.77
C ASP A 183 0.27 -7.19 10.84
N HIS A 184 -0.98 -7.46 10.46
CA HIS A 184 -1.54 -8.80 10.41
C HIS A 184 -0.79 -9.72 9.45
N MET A 185 -0.32 -9.20 8.31
CA MET A 185 0.45 -9.99 7.35
C MET A 185 1.86 -10.31 7.89
N GLY A 186 2.45 -9.42 8.69
CA GLY A 186 3.82 -9.55 9.19
C GLY A 186 4.00 -10.59 10.29
N ILE A 187 3.02 -10.72 11.20
CA ILE A 187 3.19 -11.53 12.41
C ILE A 187 3.24 -13.04 12.14
N GLY A 188 2.43 -13.56 11.22
CA GLY A 188 2.39 -14.99 10.90
C GLY A 188 3.74 -15.57 10.47
N PRO A 189 4.43 -14.98 9.46
CA PRO A 189 5.79 -15.36 9.09
C PRO A 189 6.79 -15.26 10.25
N VAL A 190 6.73 -14.20 11.06
CA VAL A 190 7.62 -14.03 12.23
C VAL A 190 7.45 -15.17 13.23
N LEU A 191 6.21 -15.56 13.56
CA LEU A 191 5.93 -16.66 14.47
C LEU A 191 6.47 -18.01 13.97
N ARG A 192 6.47 -18.22 12.64
CA ARG A 192 6.93 -19.47 12.00
C ARG A 192 8.43 -19.53 11.75
N GLN A 193 9.06 -18.40 11.42
CA GLN A 193 10.45 -18.35 10.94
C GLN A 193 11.42 -17.83 11.99
N CYS A 194 10.93 -17.10 12.99
CA CYS A 194 11.74 -16.48 14.03
C CYS A 194 11.31 -16.97 15.41
N SER A 195 11.01 -18.27 15.56
CA SER A 195 10.52 -18.86 16.81
C SER A 195 11.47 -18.66 17.97
N GLU A 196 12.77 -18.59 17.69
CA GLU A 196 13.84 -18.32 18.65
C GLU A 196 13.70 -16.96 19.36
N LEU A 197 13.01 -15.99 18.75
CA LEU A 197 12.72 -14.71 19.41
C LEU A 197 11.79 -14.87 20.62
N PHE A 198 11.00 -15.94 20.63
CA PHE A 198 9.98 -16.20 21.64
C PHE A 198 10.43 -17.24 22.67
N GLU A 199 11.59 -17.87 22.48
CA GLU A 199 12.11 -18.88 23.41
C GLU A 199 12.49 -18.26 24.76
N GLY A 200 11.94 -18.82 25.84
CA GLY A 200 12.24 -18.38 27.20
C GLY A 200 11.57 -17.07 27.62
N LEU A 201 10.74 -16.46 26.76
CA LEU A 201 9.92 -15.31 27.15
C LEU A 201 8.78 -15.77 28.07
N GLU A 202 8.60 -15.06 29.18
CA GLU A 202 7.44 -15.24 30.06
C GLU A 202 6.38 -14.15 29.84
N THR A 203 6.81 -12.96 29.44
CA THR A 203 5.94 -11.79 29.26
C THR A 203 6.37 -10.96 28.06
N LEU A 204 5.41 -10.41 27.32
CA LEU A 204 5.64 -9.51 26.19
C LEU A 204 4.67 -8.33 26.24
N THR A 205 5.14 -7.13 25.94
CA THR A 205 4.28 -5.94 25.76
C THR A 205 4.31 -5.53 24.30
N ASP A 206 3.14 -5.52 23.68
CA ASP A 206 2.89 -5.07 22.31
C ASP A 206 2.56 -3.58 22.33
N CYS A 207 3.57 -2.74 22.13
CA CYS A 207 3.48 -1.28 22.16
C CYS A 207 3.01 -0.75 20.79
N GLY A 208 1.90 -0.02 20.76
CA GLY A 208 1.21 0.33 19.51
C GLY A 208 0.46 -0.87 18.91
N GLY A 209 0.10 -1.86 19.73
CA GLY A 209 -0.48 -3.12 19.28
C GLY A 209 -1.91 -3.03 18.74
N GLY A 210 -2.49 -1.83 18.68
CA GLY A 210 -3.77 -1.56 18.05
C GLY A 210 -4.90 -2.39 18.62
N ASP A 211 -5.43 -3.29 17.79
CA ASP A 211 -6.56 -4.15 18.14
C ASP A 211 -6.19 -5.45 18.86
N GLY A 212 -4.90 -5.62 19.15
CA GLY A 212 -4.32 -6.78 19.79
C GLY A 212 -4.27 -8.03 18.92
N THR A 213 -4.48 -7.97 17.61
CA THR A 213 -4.38 -9.14 16.72
C THR A 213 -2.99 -9.74 16.76
N THR A 214 -1.95 -8.92 16.76
CA THR A 214 -0.55 -9.36 16.90
C THR A 214 -0.34 -10.10 18.22
N ALA A 215 -0.71 -9.48 19.35
CA ALA A 215 -0.65 -10.13 20.67
C ALA A 215 -1.47 -11.44 20.74
N ARG A 216 -2.69 -11.48 20.18
CA ARG A 216 -3.49 -12.72 20.11
C ARG A 216 -2.77 -13.82 19.34
N SER A 217 -2.21 -13.49 18.18
CA SER A 217 -1.46 -14.44 17.36
C SER A 217 -0.24 -15.01 18.10
N ILE A 218 0.46 -14.18 18.88
CA ILE A 218 1.58 -14.61 19.73
C ILE A 218 1.09 -15.56 20.82
N VAL A 219 0.01 -15.22 21.54
CA VAL A 219 -0.54 -16.08 22.60
C VAL A 219 -1.06 -17.41 22.06
N GLU A 220 -1.67 -17.42 20.88
CA GLU A 220 -2.12 -18.64 20.21
C GLU A 220 -0.94 -19.56 19.85
N ALA A 221 0.17 -18.99 19.36
CA ALA A 221 1.38 -19.74 19.02
C ALA A 221 2.21 -20.15 20.26
N TYR A 222 2.25 -19.31 21.29
CA TYR A 222 3.07 -19.46 22.49
C TYR A 222 2.24 -19.21 23.76
N PRO A 223 1.39 -20.17 24.19
CA PRO A 223 0.44 -19.95 25.28
C PRO A 223 1.06 -19.65 26.66
N HIS A 224 2.36 -19.88 26.81
CA HIS A 224 3.11 -19.58 28.03
C HIS A 224 3.50 -18.11 28.16
N ILE A 225 3.50 -17.36 27.05
CA ILE A 225 3.84 -15.93 27.03
C ILE A 225 2.62 -15.13 27.43
N LYS A 226 2.74 -14.33 28.50
CA LYS A 226 1.72 -13.35 28.86
C LYS A 226 1.90 -12.07 28.04
N CYS A 227 1.01 -11.83 27.09
CA CYS A 227 1.00 -10.60 26.31
C CYS A 227 0.18 -9.48 26.95
N THR A 228 0.69 -8.25 26.88
CA THR A 228 -0.03 -7.00 27.23
C THR A 228 -0.06 -6.10 26.00
N VAL A 229 -1.22 -5.60 25.61
CA VAL A 229 -1.35 -4.61 24.53
C VAL A 229 -1.34 -3.22 25.15
N LEU A 230 -0.45 -2.36 24.67
CA LEU A 230 -0.34 -0.97 25.11
C LEU A 230 -0.55 -0.04 23.92
N ASP A 231 -1.60 0.76 23.95
CA ASP A 231 -1.92 1.74 22.90
C ASP A 231 -2.52 3.02 23.49
N LEU A 232 -2.76 4.03 22.65
CA LEU A 232 -3.44 5.27 22.98
C LEU A 232 -4.89 4.99 23.44
N PRO A 233 -5.42 5.75 24.42
CA PRO A 233 -6.77 5.53 24.94
C PRO A 233 -7.86 5.44 23.87
N LYS A 234 -7.80 6.31 22.85
CA LYS A 234 -8.77 6.34 21.74
C LYS A 234 -8.80 5.05 20.91
N VAL A 235 -7.69 4.33 20.82
CA VAL A 235 -7.57 3.05 20.08
C VAL A 235 -8.18 1.91 20.90
N MET A 236 -8.05 1.98 22.22
CA MET A 236 -8.55 0.97 23.17
C MET A 236 -10.04 1.15 23.52
N GLU A 237 -10.53 2.40 23.61
CA GLU A 237 -11.91 2.72 24.03
C GLU A 237 -12.97 2.36 22.97
N GLY A 238 -12.59 2.23 21.69
CA GLY A 238 -13.46 1.73 20.62
C GLY A 238 -13.71 0.22 20.67
N LYS A 239 -13.08 -0.51 21.60
CA LYS A 239 -13.12 -1.99 21.69
C LYS A 239 -13.50 -2.41 23.11
N SER A 240 -14.78 -2.27 23.43
CA SER A 240 -15.36 -2.98 24.55
C SER A 240 -15.22 -4.49 24.32
N SER A 241 -14.73 -5.17 25.35
CA SER A 241 -14.41 -6.60 25.40
C SER A 241 -15.48 -7.49 24.77
N SER A 242 -15.08 -8.29 23.77
CA SER A 242 -15.77 -9.50 23.32
C SER A 242 -14.91 -10.71 23.66
#